data_AF-A0A7S3TB66-F1
#
_entry.id   AF-A0A7S3TB66-F1
#
_cell.length_a   1.000
_cell.length_b   1.000
_cell.length_c   1.000
_cell.angle_alpha   90.00
_cell.angle_beta   90.00
_cell.angle_gamma   90.00
#
_symmetry.space_group_name_H-M   'P 1'
#
loop_
_entity.id
_entity.type
_entity.pdbx_description
1 polymer ?
#
loop_
_entity_poly.entity_id
_entity_poly.type
_entity_poly.pdbx_seq_one_letter_code
_entity_poly.pdbx_strand_id
1 'polypeptide(L)'
;RLAKSKAADVTKLCSVAMNTYLTMLLETGILHADPHPGNLLRTPDGKLCILDWGLVTELDQELRVTYIEHIAHLVSRDYKEVPRDLTLLGFVPEGSEKSIEETEVVEVLADVYGKWAGGGGAAKVDVNQVYSAIMGISEK
;
A
#
# COMPACT_ATOMS: atom_id res chain seq x y z
N ARG A 1 13.99 -6.99 -19.27
CA ARG A 1 13.72 -5.73 -18.53
C ARG A 1 12.26 -5.39 -18.69
N LEU A 2 11.55 -5.02 -17.62
CA LEU A 2 10.13 -4.64 -17.67
C LEU A 2 9.84 -3.61 -18.75
N ALA A 3 10.75 -2.64 -18.94
CA ALA A 3 10.67 -1.60 -19.98
C ALA A 3 10.64 -2.09 -21.44
N LYS A 4 10.87 -3.38 -21.71
CA LYS A 4 10.81 -3.98 -23.06
C LYS A 4 9.59 -4.90 -23.27
N SER A 5 8.65 -4.91 -22.32
CA SER A 5 7.48 -5.81 -22.35
C SER A 5 6.41 -5.29 -23.32
N LYS A 6 5.66 -6.19 -23.96
CA LYS A 6 4.50 -5.81 -24.80
C LYS A 6 3.27 -5.59 -23.92
N ALA A 7 2.26 -4.87 -24.41
CA ALA A 7 1.03 -4.59 -23.66
C ALA A 7 0.36 -5.86 -23.06
N ALA A 8 0.37 -6.98 -23.81
CA ALA A 8 -0.17 -8.25 -23.34
C ALA A 8 0.64 -8.91 -22.20
N ASP A 9 1.93 -8.55 -22.07
CA ASP A 9 2.79 -9.03 -20.98
C ASP A 9 2.58 -8.22 -19.69
N VAL A 10 2.16 -6.95 -19.81
CA VAL A 10 2.01 -6.03 -18.67
C VAL A 10 1.03 -6.59 -17.65
N THR A 11 -0.17 -7.01 -18.07
CA THR A 11 -1.18 -7.55 -17.15
C THR A 11 -0.65 -8.75 -16.38
N LYS A 12 0.00 -9.71 -17.05
CA LYS A 12 0.56 -10.90 -16.41
C LYS A 12 1.66 -10.53 -15.42
N LEU A 13 2.54 -9.60 -15.78
CA LEU A 13 3.62 -9.14 -14.92
C LEU A 13 3.11 -8.37 -13.70
N CYS A 14 2.11 -7.52 -13.87
CA CYS A 14 1.44 -6.85 -12.76
C CYS A 14 0.83 -7.87 -11.80
N SER A 15 0.14 -8.90 -12.31
CA SER A 15 -0.41 -9.97 -11.46
C SER A 15 0.67 -10.73 -10.71
N VAL A 16 1.78 -11.10 -11.37
CA VAL A 16 2.90 -11.78 -10.70
C VAL A 16 3.52 -10.87 -9.63
N ALA A 17 3.82 -9.61 -9.96
CA ALA A 17 4.38 -8.67 -9.00
C ALA A 17 3.45 -8.43 -7.81
N MET A 18 2.17 -8.20 -8.05
CA MET A 18 1.19 -8.01 -6.99
C MET A 18 1.10 -9.24 -6.09
N ASN A 19 1.04 -10.45 -6.66
CA ASN A 19 1.04 -11.68 -5.87
C ASN A 19 2.34 -11.84 -5.06
N THR A 20 3.50 -11.61 -5.67
CA THR A 20 4.79 -11.68 -4.98
C THR A 20 4.86 -10.72 -3.78
N TYR A 21 4.45 -9.47 -3.96
CA TYR A 21 4.51 -8.47 -2.90
C TYR A 21 3.47 -8.70 -1.80
N LEU A 22 2.26 -9.16 -2.16
CA LEU A 22 1.26 -9.56 -1.16
C LEU A 22 1.70 -10.80 -0.37
N THR A 23 2.31 -11.79 -1.02
CA THR A 23 2.91 -12.94 -0.32
C THR A 23 4.04 -12.49 0.62
N MET A 24 4.90 -11.57 0.17
CA MET A 24 5.96 -10.99 1.02
C MET A 24 5.39 -10.29 2.25
N LEU A 25 4.40 -9.43 2.03
CA LEU A 25 3.76 -8.63 3.07
C LEU A 25 2.98 -9.49 4.06
N LEU A 26 2.15 -10.40 3.56
CA LEU A 26 1.13 -11.08 4.37
C LEU A 26 1.56 -12.48 4.84
N GLU A 27 2.37 -13.19 4.08
CA GLU A 27 2.67 -14.60 4.33
C GLU A 27 4.10 -14.84 4.82
N THR A 28 5.12 -14.29 4.16
CA THR A 28 6.51 -14.52 4.54
C THR A 28 7.00 -13.53 5.61
N GLY A 29 6.44 -12.33 5.66
CA GLY A 29 6.90 -11.26 6.55
C GLY A 29 8.26 -10.70 6.19
N ILE A 30 8.72 -10.90 4.95
CA ILE A 30 9.96 -10.32 4.44
C ILE A 30 9.60 -9.47 3.22
N LEU A 31 9.59 -8.15 3.40
CA LEU A 31 9.17 -7.20 2.39
C LEU A 31 10.38 -6.53 1.72
N HIS A 32 10.50 -6.71 0.41
CA HIS A 32 11.43 -5.94 -0.41
C HIS A 32 10.88 -4.52 -0.60
N ALA A 33 11.49 -3.52 0.03
CA ALA A 33 10.92 -2.18 0.11
C ALA A 33 11.41 -1.22 -0.99
N ASP A 34 12.16 -1.70 -1.98
CA ASP A 34 12.60 -0.91 -3.14
C ASP A 34 12.17 -1.51 -4.50
N PRO A 35 10.86 -1.51 -4.84
CA PRO A 35 10.29 -2.07 -6.08
C PRO A 35 10.65 -1.28 -7.36
N HIS A 36 11.82 -0.65 -7.45
CA HIS A 36 12.15 0.18 -8.60
C HIS A 36 12.33 -0.65 -9.90
N PRO A 37 12.02 -0.09 -11.09
CA PRO A 37 12.07 -0.85 -12.36
C PRO A 37 13.43 -1.49 -12.71
N GLY A 38 14.53 -0.97 -12.16
CA GLY A 38 15.87 -1.55 -12.30
C GLY A 38 16.09 -2.88 -11.58
N ASN A 39 15.38 -3.13 -10.46
CA ASN A 39 15.55 -4.31 -9.60
C ASN A 39 14.61 -5.44 -10.01
N LEU A 40 13.62 -5.14 -10.85
CA LEU A 40 12.57 -6.08 -11.24
C LEU A 40 12.77 -6.53 -12.69
N LEU A 41 13.08 -7.82 -12.86
CA LEU A 41 13.21 -8.45 -14.17
C LEU A 41 12.18 -9.55 -14.37
N ARG A 42 11.63 -9.61 -15.58
CA ARG A 42 10.92 -10.79 -16.06
C ARG A 42 11.93 -11.81 -16.59
N THR A 43 11.83 -13.04 -16.11
CA THR A 43 12.57 -14.20 -16.67
C THR A 43 11.90 -14.72 -17.95
N PRO A 44 12.61 -15.45 -18.83
CA PRO A 44 12.03 -16.00 -20.06
C PRO A 44 10.81 -16.90 -19.83
N ASP A 45 10.78 -17.62 -18.70
CA ASP A 45 9.66 -18.48 -18.26
C ASP A 45 8.52 -17.68 -17.57
N GLY A 46 8.62 -16.36 -17.49
CA GLY A 46 7.53 -15.49 -17.02
C GLY A 46 7.48 -15.23 -15.52
N LYS A 47 8.54 -15.57 -14.78
CA LYS A 47 8.66 -15.25 -13.34
C LYS A 47 9.19 -13.84 -13.13
N LEU A 48 8.96 -13.32 -11.93
CA LEU A 48 9.58 -12.10 -11.43
C LEU A 48 10.90 -12.45 -10.74
N CYS A 49 11.97 -11.77 -11.12
CA CYS A 49 13.29 -11.85 -10.52
C CYS A 49 13.59 -10.49 -9.88
N ILE A 50 13.91 -10.52 -8.58
CA ILE A 50 14.35 -9.37 -7.79
C ILE A 50 15.87 -9.44 -7.70
N LEU A 51 16.56 -8.41 -8.17
CA LEU A 51 18.02 -8.37 -8.26
C LEU A 51 18.69 -7.94 -6.97
N ASP A 52 18.14 -6.90 -6.34
CA ASP A 52 18.71 -6.27 -5.16
C ASP A 52 17.84 -6.60 -3.94
N TRP A 53 18.49 -6.94 -2.83
CA TRP A 53 17.88 -7.23 -1.54
C TRP A 53 18.52 -6.38 -0.43
N GLY A 54 19.20 -5.28 -0.79
CA GLY A 54 19.83 -4.37 0.15
C GLY A 54 18.85 -3.54 0.97
N LEU A 55 17.59 -3.43 0.54
CA LEU A 55 16.52 -2.73 1.25
C LEU A 55 15.33 -3.66 1.48
N VAL A 56 15.35 -4.32 2.64
CA VAL A 56 14.37 -5.31 3.08
C VAL A 56 13.94 -5.01 4.51
N THR A 57 12.67 -5.22 4.80
CA THR A 57 12.10 -5.07 6.14
C THR A 57 11.45 -6.38 6.57
N GLU A 58 11.70 -6.78 7.82
CA GLU A 58 10.98 -7.87 8.47
C GLU A 58 9.72 -7.34 9.13
N LEU A 59 8.63 -8.07 8.97
CA LEU A 59 7.33 -7.78 9.55
C LEU A 59 6.98 -8.95 10.47
N ASP A 60 6.90 -8.66 11.76
CA ASP A 60 6.45 -9.67 12.72
C ASP A 60 4.99 -10.08 12.47
N GLN A 61 4.56 -11.12 13.16
CA GLN A 61 3.21 -11.65 12.95
C GLN A 61 2.11 -10.66 13.35
N GLU A 62 2.32 -9.87 14.40
CA GLU A 62 1.32 -8.92 14.89
C GLU A 62 1.13 -7.78 13.88
N LEU A 63 2.23 -7.18 13.42
CA LEU A 63 2.22 -6.14 12.41
C LEU A 63 1.58 -6.60 11.10
N ARG A 64 1.82 -7.85 10.69
CA ARG A 64 1.15 -8.43 9.51
C ARG A 64 -0.34 -8.58 9.68
N VAL A 65 -0.80 -8.99 10.86
CA VAL A 65 -2.24 -9.06 11.17
C VAL A 65 -2.84 -7.66 11.12
N THR A 66 -2.18 -6.67 11.72
CA THR A 66 -2.61 -5.26 11.65
C THR A 66 -2.71 -4.76 10.21
N TYR A 67 -1.77 -5.10 9.32
CA TYR A 67 -1.88 -4.76 7.90
C TYR A 67 -3.12 -5.38 7.24
N ILE A 68 -3.44 -6.63 7.56
CA ILE A 68 -4.64 -7.32 7.03
C ILE A 68 -5.91 -6.65 7.54
N GLU A 69 -5.99 -6.40 8.85
CA GLU A 69 -7.12 -5.73 9.50
C GLU A 69 -7.33 -4.33 8.90
N HIS A 70 -6.26 -3.56 8.76
CA HIS A 70 -6.31 -2.24 8.14
C HIS A 70 -6.87 -2.26 6.71
N ILE A 71 -6.36 -3.16 5.86
CA ILE A 71 -6.89 -3.32 4.49
C ILE A 71 -8.36 -3.74 4.53
N ALA A 72 -8.75 -4.63 5.46
CA ALA A 72 -10.13 -5.08 5.61
C ALA A 72 -11.06 -3.92 6.04
N HIS A 73 -10.65 -3.10 7.01
CA HIS A 73 -11.37 -1.89 7.44
C HIS A 73 -11.56 -0.91 6.28
N LEU A 74 -10.50 -0.65 5.51
CA LEU A 74 -10.57 0.24 4.35
C LEU A 74 -11.51 -0.27 3.26
N VAL A 75 -11.44 -1.56 2.92
CA VAL A 75 -12.27 -2.17 1.86
C VAL A 75 -13.73 -2.31 2.30
N SER A 76 -13.98 -2.64 3.56
CA SER A 76 -15.33 -2.71 4.14
C SER A 76 -15.93 -1.34 4.46
N ARG A 77 -15.15 -0.27 4.31
CA ARG A 77 -15.50 1.11 4.66
C ARG A 77 -15.77 1.29 6.15
N ASP A 78 -15.17 0.46 6.99
CA ASP A 78 -15.19 0.60 8.44
C ASP A 78 -14.09 1.58 8.89
N TYR A 79 -14.30 2.85 8.56
CA TYR A 79 -13.28 3.88 8.78
C TYR A 79 -13.08 4.24 10.26
N LYS A 80 -13.90 3.71 11.16
CA LYS A 80 -13.78 3.96 12.62
C LYS A 80 -12.55 3.33 13.22
N GLU A 81 -12.09 2.21 12.66
CA GLU A 81 -10.90 1.51 13.17
C GLU A 81 -9.59 2.03 12.57
N VAL A 82 -9.65 2.83 11.49
CA VAL A 82 -8.47 3.38 10.79
C VAL A 82 -7.52 4.15 11.72
N PRO A 83 -7.97 5.04 12.63
CA PRO A 83 -7.09 5.73 13.57
C PRO A 83 -6.27 4.76 14.44
N ARG A 84 -6.93 3.70 14.95
CA ARG A 84 -6.30 2.67 15.75
C ARG A 84 -5.31 1.85 14.92
N ASP A 85 -5.67 1.49 13.69
CA ASP A 85 -4.78 0.78 12.77
C ASP A 85 -3.51 1.59 12.51
N LEU A 86 -3.63 2.90 12.26
CA LEU A 86 -2.48 3.78 12.00
C LEU A 86 -1.53 3.86 13.21
N THR A 87 -2.05 3.83 14.44
CA THR A 87 -1.21 3.74 15.64
C THR A 87 -0.47 2.41 15.67
N LEU A 88 -1.19 1.29 15.51
CA LEU A 88 -0.61 -0.05 15.57
C LEU A 88 0.41 -0.31 14.46
N LEU A 89 0.23 0.31 13.30
CA LEU A 89 1.17 0.29 12.17
C LEU A 89 2.38 1.23 12.38
N GLY A 90 2.37 2.07 13.42
CA GLY A 90 3.43 3.02 13.73
C GLY A 90 3.46 4.26 12.83
N PHE A 91 2.37 4.56 12.12
CA PHE A 91 2.26 5.79 11.32
C PHE A 91 1.96 7.02 12.19
N VAL A 92 1.35 6.82 13.36
CA VAL A 92 1.02 7.88 14.31
C VAL A 92 1.44 7.49 15.73
N PRO A 93 1.76 8.45 16.62
CA PRO A 93 2.16 8.14 17.99
C PRO A 93 1.01 7.53 18.81
N GLU A 94 1.34 6.60 19.70
CA GLU A 94 0.38 6.04 20.66
C GLU A 94 -0.34 7.13 21.47
N GLY A 95 -1.66 6.97 21.65
CA GLY A 95 -2.49 7.92 22.37
C GLY A 95 -2.98 9.11 21.53
N SER A 96 -2.64 9.15 20.24
CA SER A 96 -3.08 10.19 19.29
C SER A 96 -4.34 9.79 18.50
N GLU A 97 -4.99 8.66 18.82
CA GLU A 97 -6.10 8.11 18.05
C GLU A 97 -7.26 9.10 17.96
N LYS A 98 -7.62 9.71 19.10
CA LYS A 98 -8.69 10.72 19.16
C LYS A 98 -8.36 11.96 18.34
N SER A 99 -7.10 12.38 18.33
CA SER A 99 -6.68 13.50 17.50
C SER A 99 -6.80 13.16 16.02
N ILE A 100 -6.47 11.93 15.60
CA ILE A 100 -6.67 11.46 14.23
C ILE A 100 -8.16 11.37 13.87
N GLU A 101 -9.02 10.89 14.78
CA GLU A 101 -10.48 10.88 14.60
C GLU A 101 -11.07 12.29 14.41
N GLU A 102 -10.51 13.28 15.12
CA GLU A 102 -10.91 14.68 15.03
C GLU A 102 -10.34 15.39 13.78
N THR A 103 -9.41 14.74 13.07
CA THR A 103 -8.86 15.25 11.81
C THR A 103 -9.64 14.75 10.58
N GLU A 104 -9.38 15.38 9.44
CA GLU A 104 -9.94 14.97 8.15
C GLU A 104 -9.20 13.74 7.54
N VAL A 105 -8.20 13.14 8.21
CA VAL A 105 -7.39 12.04 7.64
C VAL A 105 -8.28 10.87 7.23
N VAL A 106 -9.22 10.51 8.10
CA VAL A 106 -10.13 9.38 7.88
C VAL A 106 -11.04 9.64 6.67
N GLU A 107 -11.53 10.88 6.52
CA GLU A 107 -12.38 11.29 5.39
C GLU A 107 -11.60 11.31 4.07
N VAL A 108 -10.35 11.79 4.10
CA VAL A 108 -9.45 11.79 2.94
C VAL A 108 -9.15 10.36 2.50
N LEU A 109 -8.81 9.47 3.43
CA LEU A 109 -8.60 8.05 3.14
C LEU A 109 -9.89 7.43 2.57
N ALA A 110 -11.04 7.71 3.18
CA ALA A 110 -12.32 7.23 2.69
C ALA A 110 -12.62 7.69 1.25
N ASP A 111 -12.36 8.94 0.91
CA ASP A 111 -12.54 9.47 -0.45
C ASP A 111 -11.58 8.81 -1.46
N VAL A 112 -10.30 8.67 -1.11
CA VAL A 112 -9.29 8.01 -1.95
C VAL A 112 -9.67 6.56 -2.22
N TYR A 113 -9.99 5.80 -1.18
CA TYR A 113 -10.37 4.40 -1.32
C TYR A 113 -11.73 4.24 -1.97
N GLY A 114 -12.68 5.16 -1.74
CA GLY A 114 -13.96 5.20 -2.45
C GLY A 114 -13.77 5.38 -3.95
N LYS A 115 -12.88 6.29 -4.37
CA LYS A 115 -12.50 6.50 -5.78
C LYS A 115 -11.82 5.27 -6.38
N TRP A 116 -10.96 4.57 -5.63
CA TRP A 116 -10.33 3.32 -6.07
C TRP A 116 -11.33 2.17 -6.19
N ALA A 117 -12.17 1.95 -5.19
CA ALA A 117 -13.16 0.86 -5.16
C ALA A 117 -14.24 1.03 -6.24
N GLY A 118 -14.57 2.27 -6.64
CA GLY A 118 -15.49 2.56 -7.73
C GLY A 118 -14.99 2.23 -9.15
N GLY A 119 -13.73 1.79 -9.28
CA GLY A 119 -13.13 1.40 -10.56
C GLY A 119 -12.54 2.57 -11.38
N GLY A 120 -11.45 2.28 -12.10
CA GLY A 120 -10.67 3.25 -12.87
C GLY A 120 -9.18 3.31 -12.51
N GLY A 121 -8.76 2.59 -11.46
CA GLY A 121 -7.36 2.50 -11.03
C GLY A 121 -6.79 3.82 -10.51
N ALA A 122 -5.45 3.88 -10.35
CA ALA A 122 -4.73 5.05 -9.86
C ALA A 122 -4.96 6.32 -10.70
N ALA A 123 -5.41 6.20 -11.96
CA ALA A 123 -5.67 7.31 -12.86
C ALA A 123 -6.82 8.24 -12.42
N LYS A 124 -7.73 7.78 -11.56
CA LYS A 124 -8.81 8.60 -10.98
C LYS A 124 -8.46 9.22 -9.62
N VAL A 125 -7.29 8.88 -9.06
CA VAL A 125 -6.82 9.47 -7.82
C VAL A 125 -5.86 10.58 -8.15
N ASP A 126 -6.28 11.80 -7.83
CA ASP A 126 -5.40 12.96 -7.90
C ASP A 126 -4.47 12.92 -6.69
N VAL A 127 -3.28 12.34 -6.88
CA VAL A 127 -2.26 12.21 -5.84
C VAL A 127 -1.86 13.57 -5.26
N ASN A 128 -1.91 14.65 -6.05
CA ASN A 128 -1.62 15.99 -5.55
C ASN A 128 -2.73 16.46 -4.62
N GLN A 129 -3.99 16.18 -4.95
CA GLN A 129 -5.13 16.51 -4.09
C GLN A 129 -5.06 15.75 -2.75
N VAL A 130 -4.69 14.46 -2.79
CA VAL A 130 -4.48 13.64 -1.57
C VAL A 130 -3.33 14.19 -0.74
N TYR A 131 -2.20 14.49 -1.39
CA TYR A 131 -1.03 15.06 -0.73
C TYR A 131 -1.34 16.40 -0.07
N SER A 132 -2.03 17.31 -0.76
CA SER A 132 -2.47 18.60 -0.21
C SER A 132 -3.42 18.43 0.97
N ALA A 133 -4.33 17.46 0.92
CA ALA A 133 -5.23 17.18 2.03
C ALA A 133 -4.49 16.65 3.27
N ILE A 134 -3.52 15.75 3.08
CA ILE A 134 -2.66 15.24 4.17
C ILE A 134 -1.79 16.37 4.76
N MET A 135 -1.17 17.19 3.91
CA MET A 135 -0.34 18.32 4.37
C MET A 135 -1.15 19.39 5.12
N GLY A 136 -2.38 19.66 4.67
CA GLY A 136 -3.28 20.62 5.33
C GLY A 136 -3.73 20.18 6.73
N ILE A 137 -3.61 18.89 7.05
CA ILE A 137 -3.86 18.36 8.39
C ILE A 137 -2.63 18.52 9.28
N SER A 138 -1.41 18.43 8.74
CA SER A 138 -0.17 18.64 9.50
C SER A 138 0.09 20.10 9.90
N GLU A 139 -0.63 21.05 9.31
CA GLU A 139 -0.48 22.50 9.57
C GLU A 139 -1.54 23.06 10.55
N LYS A 140 -2.45 22.23 11.06
CA LYS A 140 -3.43 22.59 12.10
C LYS A 140 -3.05 22.01 13.46
#